data_AF-A0A328IKH8-F1
#
_entry.id   AF-A0A328IKH8-F1
#
_cell.length_a   1.000
_cell.length_b   1.000
_cell.length_c   1.000
_cell.angle_alpha   90.00
_cell.angle_beta   90.00
_cell.angle_gamma   90.00
#
_symmetry.space_group_name_H-M   'P 1'
#
loop_
_entity.id
_entity.type
_entity.pdbx_description
1 polymer ?
#
loop_
_entity_poly.entity_id
_entity_poly.type
_entity_poly.pdbx_seq_one_letter_code
_entity_poly.pdbx_strand_id
1 'polypeptide(L)'
;MIKKNMKKIKKIKNKIKNKENKKAKKENYYDAIVLSLLPNTKFKLMLLSNQKIVIGYLAGKLYKNNIRILKGDKVQIDHKIRIMYRYKVDQT
;
A
#
# COMPACT_ATOMS: atom_id res chain seq x y z
N MET A 1 1.80 -49.10 4.65
CA MET A 1 1.96 -47.95 5.59
C MET A 1 2.73 -46.74 5.02
N ILE A 2 3.67 -46.91 4.08
CA ILE A 2 4.65 -45.86 3.66
C ILE A 2 4.06 -44.73 2.78
N LYS A 3 3.09 -45.04 1.88
CA LYS A 3 2.51 -44.05 0.94
C LYS A 3 1.72 -42.90 1.61
N LYS A 4 1.23 -43.11 2.85
CA LYS A 4 0.45 -42.11 3.61
C LYS A 4 1.36 -40.97 4.12
N ASN A 5 2.62 -41.28 4.45
CA ASN A 5 3.62 -40.29 4.87
C ASN A 5 4.10 -39.41 3.70
N MET A 6 4.29 -39.97 2.50
CA MET A 6 4.63 -39.19 1.30
C MET A 6 3.57 -38.14 0.95
N LYS A 7 2.27 -38.48 1.06
CA LYS A 7 1.18 -37.51 0.83
C LYS A 7 1.19 -36.38 1.85
N LYS A 8 1.52 -36.67 3.12
CA LYS A 8 1.64 -35.67 4.20
C LYS A 8 2.81 -34.72 3.94
N ILE A 9 3.97 -35.24 3.53
CA ILE A 9 5.15 -34.44 3.15
C ILE A 9 4.85 -33.56 1.94
N LYS A 10 4.15 -34.09 0.91
CA LYS A 10 3.76 -33.30 -0.27
C LYS A 10 2.79 -32.16 0.09
N LYS A 11 1.87 -32.40 1.03
CA LYS A 11 0.94 -31.39 1.54
C LYS A 11 1.65 -30.31 2.35
N ILE A 12 2.65 -30.68 3.16
CA ILE A 12 3.48 -29.75 3.93
C ILE A 12 4.34 -28.90 2.98
N LYS A 13 4.99 -29.51 1.98
CA LYS A 13 5.76 -28.79 0.94
C LYS A 13 4.89 -27.80 0.18
N ASN A 14 3.66 -28.17 -0.21
CA ASN A 14 2.72 -27.25 -0.84
C ASN A 14 2.26 -26.12 0.10
N LYS A 15 2.09 -26.40 1.39
CA LYS A 15 1.73 -25.40 2.40
C LYS A 15 2.86 -24.38 2.63
N ILE A 16 4.12 -24.84 2.63
CA ILE A 16 5.32 -23.99 2.72
C ILE A 16 5.45 -23.13 1.46
N LYS A 17 5.30 -23.72 0.27
CA LYS A 17 5.37 -23.02 -1.02
C LYS A 17 4.28 -21.94 -1.14
N ASN A 18 3.06 -22.22 -0.66
CA ASN A 18 1.99 -21.22 -0.59
C ASN A 18 2.26 -20.11 0.46
N LYS A 19 3.03 -20.40 1.51
CA LYS A 19 3.41 -19.41 2.54
C LYS A 19 4.51 -18.46 2.03
N GLU A 20 5.45 -18.98 1.25
CA GLU A 20 6.49 -18.21 0.56
C GLU A 20 5.89 -17.31 -0.55
N ASN A 21 4.97 -17.85 -1.36
CA ASN A 21 4.22 -17.05 -2.34
C ASN A 21 3.35 -15.95 -1.69
N LYS A 22 2.91 -16.15 -0.44
CA LYS A 22 2.22 -15.12 0.36
C LYS A 22 3.17 -14.04 0.88
N LYS A 23 4.41 -14.40 1.26
CA LYS A 23 5.46 -13.45 1.67
C LYS A 23 6.03 -12.63 0.50
N ALA A 24 6.03 -13.17 -0.72
CA ALA A 24 6.47 -12.49 -1.94
C ALA A 24 5.41 -11.54 -2.56
N LYS A 25 4.22 -11.43 -1.96
CA LYS A 25 3.29 -10.34 -2.25
C LYS A 25 3.77 -9.11 -1.48
N LYS A 26 4.92 -8.56 -1.93
CA LYS A 26 5.53 -7.34 -1.38
C LYS A 26 4.44 -6.30 -1.20
N GLU A 27 4.39 -5.72 0.00
CA GLU A 27 3.52 -4.62 0.32
C GLU A 27 3.87 -3.45 -0.61
N ASN A 28 3.14 -3.30 -1.70
CA ASN A 28 3.37 -2.26 -2.72
C ASN A 28 2.77 -0.93 -2.24
N TYR A 29 3.26 -0.46 -1.09
CA TYR A 29 2.99 0.87 -0.59
C TYR A 29 4.19 1.76 -0.82
N TYR A 30 3.92 3.02 -1.13
CA TYR A 30 4.94 4.04 -1.35
C TYR A 30 4.61 5.27 -0.53
N ASP A 31 5.65 5.96 -0.06
CA ASP A 31 5.48 7.22 0.64
C ASP A 31 5.50 8.38 -0.37
N ALA A 32 4.61 9.35 -0.15
CA ALA A 32 4.52 10.55 -0.97
C ALA A 32 4.23 11.81 -0.14
N ILE A 33 4.57 12.97 -0.69
CA ILE A 33 4.17 14.29 -0.19
C ILE A 33 3.15 14.91 -1.15
N VAL A 34 2.11 15.53 -0.60
CA VAL A 34 1.09 16.23 -1.37
C VAL A 34 1.61 17.62 -1.78
N LEU A 35 1.79 17.83 -3.09
CA LEU A 35 2.25 19.11 -3.64
C LEU A 35 1.12 20.12 -3.84
N SER A 36 -0.03 19.66 -4.32
CA SER A 36 -1.22 20.52 -4.56
C SER A 36 -2.48 19.68 -4.72
N LEU A 37 -3.63 20.31 -4.46
CA LEU A 37 -4.94 19.74 -4.74
C LEU A 37 -5.37 20.11 -6.16
N LEU A 38 -5.91 19.15 -6.89
CA LEU A 38 -6.46 19.32 -8.23
C LEU A 38 -8.00 19.19 -8.19
N PRO A 39 -8.71 19.75 -9.17
CA PRO A 39 -10.14 19.51 -9.34
C PRO A 39 -10.48 18.00 -9.43
N ASN A 40 -11.74 17.65 -9.16
CA ASN A 40 -12.23 16.26 -9.19
C ASN A 40 -11.53 15.32 -8.20
N THR A 41 -11.16 15.83 -7.02
CA THR A 41 -10.54 15.05 -5.93
C THR A 41 -9.27 14.30 -6.33
N LYS A 42 -8.52 14.93 -7.24
CA LYS A 42 -7.19 14.51 -7.64
C LYS A 42 -6.14 15.24 -6.82
N PHE A 43 -4.99 14.62 -6.64
CA PHE A 43 -3.88 15.18 -5.88
C PHE A 43 -2.61 15.07 -6.69
N LYS A 44 -1.83 16.16 -6.72
CA LYS A 44 -0.46 16.13 -7.25
C LYS A 44 0.45 15.65 -6.13
N LEU A 45 1.04 14.47 -6.30
CA LEU A 45 1.87 13.80 -5.30
C LEU A 45 3.30 13.69 -5.79
N MET A 46 4.26 13.82 -4.89
CA MET A 46 5.67 13.54 -5.14
C MET A 46 6.07 12.30 -4.36
N LEU A 47 6.48 11.24 -5.05
CA LEU A 47 6.98 10.03 -4.39
C LEU A 47 8.33 10.30 -3.73
N LEU A 48 8.52 9.88 -2.48
CA LEU A 48 9.79 10.07 -1.77
C LEU A 48 10.90 9.17 -2.31
N SER A 49 10.55 7.98 -2.83
CA SER A 49 11.53 6.99 -3.26
C SER A 49 12.32 7.42 -4.50
N ASN A 50 11.65 8.06 -5.46
CA ASN A 50 12.22 8.35 -6.78
C ASN A 50 11.96 9.81 -7.22
N GLN A 51 11.40 10.65 -6.33
CA GLN A 51 11.09 12.07 -6.60
C GLN A 51 10.19 12.31 -7.83
N LYS A 52 9.49 11.27 -8.29
CA LYS A 52 8.59 11.36 -9.44
C LYS A 52 7.26 11.98 -9.01
N ILE A 53 6.76 12.87 -9.87
CA ILE A 53 5.44 13.49 -9.70
C ILE A 53 4.38 12.59 -10.35
N VAL A 54 3.32 12.30 -9.60
CA VAL A 54 2.16 11.54 -10.07
C VAL A 54 0.86 12.22 -9.69
N ILE A 55 -0.21 11.87 -10.40
CA ILE A 55 -1.57 12.29 -10.07
C ILE A 55 -2.27 11.10 -9.41
N GLY A 56 -2.69 11.28 -8.16
CA GLY A 56 -3.36 10.25 -7.37
C GLY A 56 -4.78 10.62 -6.99
N TYR A 57 -5.49 9.62 -6.48
CA TYR A 57 -6.88 9.74 -6.02
C TYR A 57 -6.99 9.44 -4.54
N LEU A 58 -8.02 9.96 -3.88
CA LEU A 58 -8.34 9.56 -2.52
C LEU A 58 -8.96 8.15 -2.49
N ALA A 59 -8.59 7.33 -1.51
CA ALA A 59 -9.31 6.08 -1.30
C ALA A 59 -10.63 6.30 -0.57
N GLY A 60 -11.62 5.46 -0.88
CA GLY A 60 -12.94 5.49 -0.24
C GLY A 60 -12.89 5.38 1.30
N LYS A 61 -11.90 4.68 1.85
CA LYS A 61 -11.71 4.59 3.31
C LYS A 61 -11.46 5.98 3.93
N LEU A 62 -10.65 6.82 3.30
CA LEU A 62 -10.37 8.17 3.81
C LEU A 62 -11.63 9.05 3.79
N TYR A 63 -12.50 8.92 2.78
CA TYR A 63 -13.79 9.60 2.75
C TYR A 63 -14.68 9.17 3.91
N LYS A 64 -14.81 7.86 4.15
CA LYS A 64 -15.63 7.33 5.26
C LYS A 64 -15.15 7.78 6.64
N ASN A 65 -13.85 8.02 6.76
CA ASN A 65 -13.22 8.49 7.99
C ASN A 65 -13.03 10.02 8.04
N ASN A 66 -13.64 10.76 7.11
CA ASN A 66 -13.57 12.21 7.00
C ASN A 66 -12.13 12.78 7.06
N ILE A 67 -11.16 12.04 6.51
CA ILE A 67 -9.76 12.46 6.51
C ILE A 67 -9.53 13.49 5.40
N ARG A 68 -9.30 14.74 5.80
CA ARG A 68 -8.95 15.82 4.87
C ARG A 68 -7.46 15.78 4.54
N ILE A 69 -7.13 15.85 3.26
CA ILE A 69 -5.75 15.97 2.78
C ILE A 69 -5.49 17.42 2.39
N LEU A 70 -4.37 17.97 2.83
CA LEU A 70 -3.90 19.31 2.51
C LEU A 70 -2.55 19.27 1.78
N LYS A 71 -2.16 20.42 1.21
CA LYS A 71 -0.83 20.60 0.65
C LYS A 71 0.21 20.48 1.77
N GLY A 72 1.27 19.72 1.51
CA GLY A 72 2.35 19.46 2.47
C GLY A 72 2.16 18.19 3.30
N ASP A 73 0.98 17.56 3.26
CA ASP A 73 0.74 16.32 4.01
C ASP A 73 1.64 15.19 3.50
N LYS A 74 2.23 14.44 4.43
CA LYS A 74 2.87 13.15 4.15
C LYS A 74 1.79 12.08 4.10
N VAL A 75 1.79 11.28 3.04
CA VAL A 75 0.78 10.26 2.79
C VAL A 75 1.38 8.96 2.29
N GLN A 76 0.66 7.85 2.51
CA GLN A 76 0.99 6.55 1.95
C GLN A 76 0.07 6.24 0.77
N ILE A 77 0.64 5.79 -0.35
CA ILE A 77 -0.09 5.41 -1.56
C ILE A 77 0.08 3.93 -1.89
N ASP A 78 -0.90 3.34 -2.57
CA ASP A 78 -0.79 1.99 -3.14
C ASP A 78 -0.25 2.00 -4.59
N HIS A 79 0.02 0.81 -5.13
CA HIS A 79 0.37 0.61 -6.55
C HIS A 79 -0.64 1.17 -7.57
N LYS A 80 -1.88 1.47 -7.18
CA LYS A 80 -2.91 2.10 -8.03
C LYS A 80 -2.93 3.63 -7.87
N ILE A 81 -1.94 4.19 -7.18
CA ILE A 81 -1.81 5.62 -6.92
C ILE A 81 -3.04 6.16 -6.16
N ARG A 82 -3.53 5.37 -5.20
CA ARG A 82 -4.59 5.79 -4.28
C ARG A 82 -3.99 6.11 -2.92
N ILE A 83 -4.35 7.26 -2.36
CA ILE A 83 -3.96 7.67 -1.01
C ILE A 83 -4.69 6.76 -0.03
N MET A 84 -3.94 5.98 0.74
CA MET A 84 -4.45 5.04 1.74
C MET A 84 -4.51 5.67 3.12
N TYR A 85 -3.44 6.35 3.52
CA TYR A 85 -3.27 6.91 4.85
C TYR A 85 -2.62 8.31 4.78
N ARG A 86 -2.97 9.15 5.74
CA ARG A 86 -2.28 10.41 6.06
C ARG A 86 -1.49 10.18 7.35
N TYR A 87 -0.20 10.50 7.34
CA TYR A 87 0.61 10.41 8.55
C TYR A 87 0.23 11.53 9.53
N LYS A 88 0.29 11.23 10.83
CA LYS A 88 0.21 12.26 11.86
C LYS A 88 1.56 12.95 11.92
N VAL A 89 1.56 14.28 12.02
CA VAL A 89 2.79 15.02 12.32
C VAL A 89 3.07 14.81 13.80
N ASP A 90 4.16 14.13 14.11
CA ASP A 90 4.65 14.02 15.48
C ASP A 90 5.15 15.42 15.88
N GLN A 91 4.37 16.11 16.71
CA GLN A 91 4.83 17.36 17.32
C GLN A 91 5.94 17.00 18.30
N THR A 92 7.16 17.45 18.01
CA THR A 92 8.29 17.41 18.95
C THR A 92 8.28 18.66 19.80
#